data_AF-A0A6F9XV45-F1
#
_entry.id   AF-A0A6F9XV45-F1
#
_cell.length_a   1.000
_cell.length_b   1.000
_cell.length_c   1.000
_cell.angle_alpha   90.00
_cell.angle_beta   90.00
_cell.angle_gamma   90.00
#
_symmetry.space_group_name_H-M   'P 1'
#
loop_
_entity.id
_entity.type
_entity.pdbx_description
1 polymer ?
#
loop_
_entity_poly.entity_id
_entity_poly.type
_entity_poly.pdbx_seq_one_letter_code
_entity_poly.pdbx_strand_id
1 'polypeptide(L)'
;MKHTLVALLPGKSSYDIEKFFNGFSLAQRARVKTVTTDLNAYYSSVAERLFPNTEIIIDRFHIIKMINQAFNHERVKKMKLFAKPSVEYNLFKCH
;
A
#
# COMPACT_ATOMS: atom_id res chain seq x y z
N MET A 1 -8.90 14.16 11.20
CA MET A 1 -9.07 14.32 9.75
C MET A 1 -10.38 13.67 9.34
N LYS A 2 -11.26 14.35 8.61
CA LYS A 2 -12.41 13.70 7.97
C LYS A 2 -11.91 13.10 6.66
N HIS A 3 -12.03 11.79 6.49
CA HIS A 3 -11.78 11.14 5.21
C HIS A 3 -13.05 11.30 4.37
N THR A 4 -12.95 12.01 3.25
CA THR A 4 -14.05 12.22 2.32
C THR A 4 -13.71 11.52 1.01
N LEU A 5 -14.56 10.59 0.59
CA LEU A 5 -14.47 10.01 -0.75
C LEU A 5 -14.79 11.10 -1.77
N VAL A 6 -13.79 11.50 -2.56
CA VAL A 6 -13.94 12.53 -3.58
C VAL A 6 -14.33 11.93 -4.94
N ALA A 7 -13.73 10.79 -5.29
CA ALA A 7 -14.00 10.12 -6.55
C ALA A 7 -13.68 8.61 -6.45
N LEU A 8 -14.43 7.81 -7.19
CA LEU A 8 -14.16 6.41 -7.44
C LEU A 8 -13.97 6.23 -8.95
N LEU A 9 -12.83 5.71 -9.37
CA LEU A 9 -12.54 5.50 -10.80
C LEU A 9 -13.09 4.15 -11.25
N PRO A 10 -13.56 4.02 -12.51
CA PRO A 10 -14.14 2.78 -13.03
C PRO A 10 -13.09 1.67 -13.27
N GLY A 11 -11.81 2.05 -13.34
CA GLY A 11 -10.71 1.14 -13.60
C GLY A 11 -9.42 1.62 -12.94
N LYS A 12 -8.46 0.70 -12.85
CA LYS A 12 -7.14 0.91 -12.24
C LYS A 12 -6.01 1.04 -13.25
N SER A 13 -6.33 1.09 -14.55
CA SER A 13 -5.32 1.23 -15.59
C SER A 13 -4.75 2.65 -15.59
N SER A 14 -3.54 2.82 -16.12
CA SER A 14 -2.90 4.12 -16.30
C SER A 14 -3.74 4.98 -17.21
N TYR A 15 -4.36 4.39 -18.23
CA TYR A 15 -5.29 5.09 -19.10
C TYR A 15 -6.46 5.69 -18.30
N ASP A 16 -7.13 4.91 -17.44
CA ASP A 16 -8.27 5.39 -16.66
C ASP A 16 -7.86 6.50 -15.68
N ILE A 17 -6.72 6.33 -15.02
CA ILE A 17 -6.17 7.27 -14.04
C ILE A 17 -5.73 8.57 -14.74
N GLU A 18 -4.94 8.46 -15.80
CA GLU A 18 -4.46 9.62 -16.55
C GLU A 18 -5.61 10.37 -17.21
N LYS A 19 -6.58 9.66 -17.79
CA LYS A 19 -7.78 10.28 -18.38
C LYS A 19 -8.56 11.10 -17.35
N PHE A 20 -8.75 10.57 -16.13
CA PHE A 20 -9.42 11.29 -15.06
C PHE A 20 -8.66 12.55 -14.66
N PHE A 21 -7.35 12.43 -14.39
CA PHE A 21 -6.55 13.55 -13.90
C PHE A 21 -6.19 14.58 -14.98
N ASN A 22 -6.13 14.19 -16.25
CA ASN A 22 -5.94 15.12 -17.37
C ASN A 22 -7.16 16.03 -17.61
N GLY A 23 -8.31 15.75 -17.00
CA GLY A 23 -9.42 16.70 -16.92
C GLY A 23 -9.11 17.95 -16.08
N PHE A 24 -8.06 17.91 -15.25
CA PHE A 24 -7.56 19.07 -14.50
C PHE A 24 -6.37 19.71 -15.23
N SER A 25 -6.35 21.04 -15.23
CA SER A 25 -5.23 21.81 -15.79
C SER A 25 -3.91 21.45 -15.11
N LEU A 26 -2.81 21.62 -15.83
CA LEU A 26 -1.46 21.41 -15.27
C LEU A 26 -1.22 22.26 -14.02
N ALA A 27 -1.71 23.51 -14.01
CA ALA A 27 -1.61 24.41 -12.86
C ALA A 27 -2.33 23.86 -11.62
N GLN A 28 -3.47 23.17 -11.79
CA GLN A 28 -4.16 22.51 -10.68
C GLN A 28 -3.38 21.28 -10.20
N ARG A 29 -2.88 20.46 -11.13
CA ARG A 29 -2.09 19.26 -10.79
C ARG A 29 -0.76 19.59 -10.12
N ALA A 30 -0.12 20.69 -10.51
CA ALA A 30 1.11 21.19 -9.90
C ALA A 30 0.95 21.64 -8.44
N ARG A 31 -0.29 21.80 -7.94
CA ARG A 31 -0.59 22.15 -6.54
C ARG A 31 -0.69 20.92 -5.62
N VAL A 32 -0.68 19.70 -6.18
CA VAL A 32 -0.68 18.48 -5.38
C VAL A 32 0.68 18.35 -4.69
N LYS A 33 0.66 18.27 -3.36
CA LYS A 33 1.88 18.20 -2.54
C LYS A 33 2.33 16.78 -2.28
N THR A 34 1.39 15.87 -2.06
CA THR A 34 1.67 14.50 -1.65
C THR A 34 0.69 13.56 -2.34
N VAL A 35 1.20 12.44 -2.84
CA VAL A 35 0.41 11.31 -3.33
C VAL A 35 0.81 10.09 -2.51
N THR A 36 -0.16 9.43 -1.89
CA THR A 36 0.08 8.16 -1.20
C THR A 36 -0.31 7.02 -2.13
N THR A 37 0.62 6.13 -2.44
CA THR A 37 0.40 4.96 -3.32
C THR A 37 0.63 3.65 -2.58
N ASP A 38 0.17 2.55 -3.17
CA ASP A 38 0.63 1.24 -2.75
C ASP A 38 2.12 1.01 -3.11
N LEU A 39 2.60 -0.21 -2.88
CA LEU A 39 3.98 -0.62 -3.20
C LEU A 39 4.20 -0.96 -4.69
N ASN A 40 3.16 -0.88 -5.52
CA ASN A 40 3.31 -1.16 -6.94
C ASN A 40 3.90 0.08 -7.63
N ALA A 41 5.16 -0.06 -8.06
CA ALA A 41 5.94 0.97 -8.74
C ALA A 41 5.23 1.61 -9.95
N TYR A 42 4.26 0.90 -10.53
CA TYR A 42 3.39 1.42 -11.57
C TYR A 42 2.67 2.71 -11.17
N TYR A 43 2.07 2.75 -9.97
CA TYR A 43 1.31 3.93 -9.54
C TYR A 43 2.21 5.09 -9.19
N SER A 44 3.41 4.83 -8.65
CA SER A 44 4.41 5.86 -8.44
C SER A 44 4.77 6.53 -9.76
N SER A 45 5.07 5.73 -10.81
CA SER A 45 5.39 6.27 -12.14
C SER A 45 4.25 7.08 -12.77
N VAL A 46 2.99 6.64 -12.61
CA VAL A 46 1.82 7.41 -13.08
C VAL A 46 1.67 8.72 -12.31
N ALA A 47 1.87 8.70 -10.99
CA ALA A 47 1.78 9.88 -10.15
C ALA A 47 2.84 10.93 -10.50
N GLU A 48 4.09 10.53 -10.75
CA GLU A 48 5.17 11.44 -11.19
C GLU A 48 4.82 12.16 -12.49
N ARG A 49 4.24 11.44 -13.46
CA ARG A 49 3.80 12.04 -14.74
C ARG A 49 2.65 13.01 -14.57
N LEU A 50 1.72 12.71 -13.66
CA LEU A 50 0.51 13.51 -13.47
C LEU A 50 0.74 14.74 -12.58
N PHE A 51 1.64 14.66 -11.61
CA PHE A 51 1.81 15.68 -10.57
C PHE A 51 3.28 16.11 -10.45
N PRO A 52 3.69 17.19 -11.15
CA PRO A 52 5.10 17.52 -11.31
C PRO A 52 5.84 17.95 -10.02
N ASN A 53 5.11 18.35 -8.97
CA ASN A 53 5.68 18.84 -7.71
C ASN A 53 5.30 17.97 -6.49
N THR A 54 4.81 16.75 -6.72
CA THR A 54 4.34 15.90 -5.62
C THR A 54 5.47 15.10 -5.00
N GLU A 55 5.40 14.91 -3.69
CA GLU A 55 6.10 13.84 -2.99
C GLU A 55 5.28 12.55 -3.08
N ILE A 56 5.94 11.42 -3.31
CA ILE A 56 5.30 10.10 -3.34
C ILE A 56 5.57 9.39 -2.03
N ILE A 57 4.49 9.02 -1.34
CA ILE A 57 4.52 8.35 -0.05
C ILE A 57 3.99 6.94 -0.21
N ILE A 58 4.70 5.95 0.31
CA ILE A 58 4.20 4.57 0.35
C ILE A 58 3.17 4.45 1.47
N ASP A 59 2.03 3.83 1.19
CA ASP A 59 1.00 3.55 2.18
C ASP A 59 1.53 2.61 3.27
N ARG A 60 1.52 3.13 4.50
CA ARG A 60 1.97 2.45 5.72
C ARG A 60 1.18 1.17 6.01
N PHE A 61 -0.07 1.06 5.56
CA PHE A 61 -0.86 -0.15 5.72
C PHE A 61 -0.19 -1.35 5.03
N HIS A 62 0.34 -1.15 3.82
CA HIS A 62 1.04 -2.21 3.09
C HIS A 62 2.35 -2.61 3.80
N ILE A 63 3.10 -1.65 4.34
CA ILE A 63 4.32 -1.91 5.11
C ILE A 63 3.99 -2.74 6.35
N ILE A 64 3.02 -2.30 7.16
CA ILE A 64 2.60 -3.01 8.38
C ILE A 64 2.11 -4.42 8.04
N LYS A 65 1.33 -4.57 6.96
CA LYS A 65 0.85 -5.87 6.48
C LYS A 65 2.01 -6.81 6.13
N MET A 66 3.01 -6.34 5.38
CA MET A 66 4.17 -7.15 5.00
C MET A 66 4.99 -7.58 6.22
N ILE A 67 5.23 -6.65 7.15
CA ILE A 67 5.96 -6.95 8.39
C ILE A 67 5.23 -8.04 9.18
N ASN A 68 3.92 -7.88 9.39
CA ASN A 68 3.11 -8.87 10.08
C ASN A 68 3.13 -10.24 9.40
N GLN A 69 3.08 -10.27 8.06
CA GLN A 69 3.18 -11.51 7.29
C GLN A 69 4.55 -12.19 7.46
N ALA A 70 5.63 -11.43 7.43
CA ALA A 70 6.99 -11.95 7.63
C ALA A 70 7.17 -12.53 9.04
N PHE A 71 6.75 -11.79 10.08
CA PHE A 71 6.81 -12.29 11.45
C PHE A 71 5.95 -13.53 11.65
N ASN A 72 4.74 -13.56 11.07
CA ASN A 72 3.87 -14.71 11.17
C ASN A 72 4.44 -15.93 10.45
N HIS A 73 5.11 -15.74 9.31
CA HIS A 73 5.81 -16.81 8.60
C HIS A 73 6.90 -17.43 9.48
N GLU A 74 7.79 -16.62 10.04
CA GLU A 74 8.86 -17.11 10.92
C GLU A 74 8.33 -17.74 12.20
N ARG A 75 7.27 -17.17 12.81
CA ARG A 75 6.58 -17.76 13.96
C ARG A 75 6.08 -19.17 13.64
N VAL A 76 5.36 -19.34 12.53
CA VAL A 76 4.81 -20.65 12.12
C VAL A 76 5.93 -21.63 11.78
N LYS A 77 7.00 -21.16 11.13
CA LYS A 77 8.19 -21.96 10.81
C LYS A 77 8.83 -22.51 12.09
N LYS A 78 9.06 -21.66 13.09
CA LYS A 78 9.57 -22.10 14.40
C LYS A 78 8.60 -23.02 15.13
N MET A 79 7.31 -22.71 15.14
CA MET A 79 6.27 -23.55 15.76
C MET A 79 6.32 -25.00 15.24
N LYS A 80 6.51 -25.18 13.92
CA LYS A 80 6.54 -26.49 13.28
C LYS A 80 7.78 -27.33 13.59
N LEU A 81 8.81 -26.76 14.21
CA LEU A 81 10.01 -27.51 14.63
C LEU A 81 9.78 -28.32 15.91
N PHE A 82 8.75 -28.00 16.69
CA PHE A 82 8.48 -28.64 17.97
C PHE A 82 7.38 -29.70 17.86
N ALA A 83 7.51 -30.77 18.65
CA ALA A 83 6.50 -31.82 18.73
C ALA A 83 5.18 -31.30 19.32
N LYS A 84 4.06 -31.88 18.89
CA LYS A 84 2.73 -31.56 19.43
C LYS A 84 2.32 -32.60 20.48
N PRO A 85 1.85 -32.22 21.69
CA PRO A 85 1.87 -30.89 22.31
C PRO A 85 3.13 -30.69 23.16
N SER A 86 3.94 -29.68 22.85
CA SER A 86 5.03 -29.19 23.71
C SER A 86 4.76 -27.76 24.15
N VAL A 87 5.42 -27.33 25.23
CA VAL A 87 5.33 -25.95 25.75
C VAL A 87 5.77 -24.96 24.66
N GLU A 88 6.85 -25.28 23.97
CA GLU A 88 7.43 -24.50 22.88
C GLU A 88 6.47 -24.41 21.68
N TYR A 89 5.83 -25.53 21.30
CA TYR A 89 4.79 -25.51 20.26
C TYR A 89 3.64 -24.56 20.64
N ASN A 90 3.16 -24.63 21.88
CA ASN A 90 2.04 -23.80 22.35
C ASN A 90 2.41 -22.32 22.49
N LEU A 91 3.65 -22.00 22.87
CA LEU A 91 4.16 -20.62 22.91
C LEU A 91 4.07 -19.96 21.54
N PHE A 92 4.49 -20.67 20.49
CA PHE A 92 4.43 -20.15 19.12
C PHE A 92 3.07 -20.37 18.46
N LYS A 93 2.10 -21.04 19.09
CA LYS A 93 0.76 -21.24 18.54
C LYS A 93 -0.05 -19.95 18.70
N CYS A 94 -0.42 -19.32 17.58
CA CYS A 94 -1.41 -18.24 17.60
C CYS A 94 -2.70 -18.75 18.26
N HIS A 95 -3.20 -17.99 19.23
CA HIS A 95 -4.50 -18.18 19.84
C HIS A 95 -5.56 -17.45 19.02
#